data_AF-A0A7Y8M1P0-F1
#
_entry.id   AF-A0A7Y8M1P0-F1
#
_cell.length_a   1.000
_cell.length_b   1.000
_cell.length_c   1.000
_cell.angle_alpha   90.00
_cell.angle_beta   90.00
_cell.angle_gamma   90.00
#
_symmetry.space_group_name_H-M   'P 1'
#
loop_
_entity.id
_entity.type
_entity.pdbx_description
1 polymer ?
#
loop_
_entity_poly.entity_id
_entity_poly.type
_entity_poly.pdbx_seq_one_letter_code
_entity_poly.pdbx_strand_id
1 'polypeptide(L)'
;MKHKKFLLVMLLLLGFSYSNAQYGPIVSFTYDDGYPSWYDIGFPLYQQYGFQGVAYINATNSWVIAPGSIDKLHEMQAAGWEISSHTFDHSGITEYTVSEMKSWLDSHGFPNSGFCAPGHAWSHEMVNIVKKYHPYYSATYLIPTDVGISTQPLDLYFMKRFPLDNSVTITQVKAVLDDAVQNNRWVIFYGHVIGSTPGGWEQSPALLQATFDEVIARGIPVKTVKEVINDLFPPGGVIECSVDSLQYPVLNYFEEGDSSLNTSVWNEYWHITNWSGPRYPGSPVVYCHSSNDSLPVMKFYRNVPDGEYDVVASIIEYDANRTYRLYYSFDEGNPSQFSVDVTKNSDVSLGTVTVTNGQFALYTQKADVVSGSDGFVGWAFIKLFPKPLLLNLKVFLEGPYIGSGAMAATLNTQGLIPKYQPFKTAPWNYLGTESAATFPANFVDWVMIELRSDSATVVSRRAGLLLSDGSVIDTDGSSPLAFKGLSDGNYYVVVRHRNHLPIMSANPVTLLKGTSVSYDFSTSQTQAYGTNPMKVLGENIFGMYSADGNDDGGIYGEDYILYQASQGEEGYRIEDYNMDGGVYGEDYILYQLNQGAETWVP
;
A
#
# COMPACT_ATOMS: atom_id res chain seq x y z
N MET A 1 46.84 33.72 -27.68
CA MET A 1 47.14 32.30 -28.00
C MET A 1 47.42 31.58 -26.69
N LYS A 2 46.52 30.68 -26.25
CA LYS A 2 46.75 29.20 -26.16
C LYS A 2 47.66 28.83 -24.96
N HIS A 3 47.29 28.05 -23.93
CA HIS A 3 46.38 26.90 -23.76
C HIS A 3 46.09 26.66 -22.26
N LYS A 4 44.82 26.45 -21.85
CA LYS A 4 44.15 25.16 -21.46
C LYS A 4 44.66 24.56 -20.13
N LYS A 5 43.89 24.65 -19.03
CA LYS A 5 42.78 23.78 -18.58
C LYS A 5 43.25 22.40 -18.06
N PHE A 6 43.08 22.14 -16.77
CA PHE A 6 42.22 21.07 -16.21
C PHE A 6 42.22 21.21 -14.68
N LEU A 7 41.17 21.82 -14.12
CA LEU A 7 40.82 21.65 -12.71
C LEU A 7 39.59 20.75 -12.70
N LEU A 8 39.77 19.54 -12.17
CA LEU A 8 38.75 18.54 -11.98
C LEU A 8 37.82 19.07 -10.87
N VAL A 9 36.65 19.59 -11.24
CA VAL A 9 35.58 19.89 -10.28
C VAL A 9 34.99 18.55 -9.87
N MET A 10 35.31 18.14 -8.65
CA MET A 10 34.70 17.02 -7.95
C MET A 10 33.22 17.37 -7.76
N LEU A 11 32.35 16.84 -8.63
CA LEU A 11 30.91 16.87 -8.43
C LEU A 11 30.61 16.07 -7.16
N LEU A 12 30.31 16.77 -6.07
CA LEU A 12 29.50 16.23 -4.99
C LEU A 12 28.12 15.89 -5.58
N LEU A 13 27.97 14.65 -6.03
CA LEU A 13 26.68 13.99 -6.06
C LEU A 13 26.27 13.82 -4.58
N LEU A 14 25.54 14.81 -4.06
CA LEU A 14 24.55 14.54 -3.03
C LEU A 14 23.49 13.64 -3.69
N GLY A 15 23.81 12.35 -3.79
CA GLY A 15 22.81 11.33 -3.98
C GLY A 15 21.92 11.39 -2.75
N PHE A 16 20.80 12.09 -2.85
CA PHE A 16 19.67 11.75 -2.02
C PHE A 16 19.38 10.29 -2.33
N SER A 17 19.73 9.42 -1.38
CA SER A 17 19.29 8.04 -1.33
C SER A 17 17.76 8.06 -1.21
N TYR A 18 17.07 8.20 -2.34
CA TYR A 18 15.70 7.76 -2.47
C TYR A 18 15.72 6.23 -2.54
N SER A 19 15.91 5.61 -1.39
CA SER A 19 15.62 4.20 -1.20
C SER A 19 14.99 3.99 0.18
N ASN A 20 13.94 4.75 0.47
CA ASN A 20 12.95 4.32 1.47
C ASN A 20 11.82 3.57 0.75
N ALA A 21 12.17 2.55 -0.03
CA ALA A 21 11.25 1.44 -0.28
C ALA A 21 11.37 0.46 0.89
N GLN A 22 11.22 0.97 2.11
CA GLN A 22 10.96 0.18 3.31
C GLN A 22 9.58 0.61 3.77
N TYR A 23 8.59 -0.23 3.52
CA TYR A 23 7.21 0.01 3.92
C TYR A 23 7.17 0.25 5.43
N GLY A 24 6.58 1.37 5.85
CA GLY A 24 6.37 1.69 7.27
C GLY A 24 5.48 0.66 7.97
N PRO A 25 5.08 0.89 9.23
CA PRO A 25 4.11 0.03 9.90
C PRO A 25 2.83 -0.13 9.08
N ILE A 26 2.28 -1.34 9.03
CA ILE A 26 0.98 -1.62 8.40
C ILE A 26 0.19 -2.58 9.29
N VAL A 27 -1.14 -2.45 9.28
CA VAL A 27 -2.07 -3.37 9.96
C VAL A 27 -3.05 -3.98 8.97
N SER A 28 -3.29 -5.29 9.10
CA SER A 28 -4.40 -6.00 8.46
C SER A 28 -5.25 -6.69 9.50
N PHE A 29 -6.57 -6.70 9.33
CA PHE A 29 -7.49 -7.45 10.17
C PHE A 29 -8.09 -8.60 9.38
N THR A 30 -8.05 -9.80 9.94
CA THR A 30 -8.48 -11.02 9.27
C THR A 30 -9.44 -11.82 10.14
N TYR A 31 -10.38 -12.50 9.50
CA TYR A 31 -11.41 -13.29 10.16
C TYR A 31 -11.55 -14.63 9.47
N ASP A 32 -11.44 -15.70 10.25
CA ASP A 32 -11.49 -17.07 9.74
C ASP A 32 -12.94 -17.65 9.83
N ASP A 33 -13.15 -18.75 9.10
CA ASP A 33 -14.29 -19.67 9.11
C ASP A 33 -15.60 -19.30 8.42
N GLY A 34 -16.15 -18.09 8.58
CA GLY A 34 -17.50 -17.85 8.04
C GLY A 34 -18.57 -17.27 8.98
N TYR A 35 -18.24 -16.76 10.17
CA TYR A 35 -19.23 -16.54 11.22
C TYR A 35 -20.04 -15.23 11.13
N PRO A 36 -21.39 -15.25 11.13
CA PRO A 36 -22.28 -14.09 10.88
C PRO A 36 -21.93 -12.78 11.60
N SER A 37 -21.37 -12.88 12.81
CA SER A 37 -20.98 -11.74 13.65
C SER A 37 -20.05 -10.73 12.96
N TRP A 38 -19.22 -11.16 12.01
CA TRP A 38 -18.39 -10.24 11.22
C TRP A 38 -19.17 -9.29 10.34
N TYR A 39 -20.37 -9.67 9.87
CA TYR A 39 -21.23 -8.84 9.04
C TYR A 39 -22.22 -8.10 9.94
N ASP A 40 -22.85 -8.80 10.89
CA ASP A 40 -23.90 -8.20 11.72
C ASP A 40 -23.34 -7.20 12.76
N ILE A 41 -22.08 -7.37 13.18
CA ILE A 41 -21.44 -6.54 14.22
C ILE A 41 -20.16 -5.88 13.69
N GLY A 42 -19.26 -6.69 13.11
CA GLY A 42 -17.96 -6.21 12.63
C GLY A 42 -18.09 -5.16 11.54
N PHE A 43 -18.75 -5.50 10.43
CA PHE A 43 -18.81 -4.70 9.22
C PHE A 43 -19.32 -3.27 9.49
N PRO A 44 -20.43 -3.04 10.24
CA PRO A 44 -20.84 -1.71 10.66
C PRO A 44 -19.76 -0.93 11.42
N LEU A 45 -19.02 -1.58 12.32
CA LEU A 45 -17.93 -0.93 13.06
C LEU A 45 -16.74 -0.59 12.15
N TYR A 46 -16.37 -1.47 11.22
CA TYR A 46 -15.35 -1.17 10.22
C TYR A 46 -15.75 0.03 9.35
N GLN A 47 -17.02 0.12 8.93
CA GLN A 47 -17.53 1.27 8.18
C GLN A 47 -17.40 2.58 8.96
N GLN A 48 -17.69 2.59 10.27
CA GLN A 48 -17.55 3.79 11.12
C GLN A 48 -16.12 4.33 11.15
N TYR A 49 -15.14 3.46 11.04
CA TYR A 49 -13.71 3.81 11.06
C TYR A 49 -13.13 3.98 9.65
N GLY A 50 -13.92 3.72 8.60
CA GLY A 50 -13.44 3.65 7.22
C GLY A 50 -12.35 2.58 7.03
N PHE A 51 -12.39 1.50 7.82
CA PHE A 51 -11.43 0.40 7.73
C PHE A 51 -12.00 -0.75 6.90
N GLN A 52 -11.10 -1.62 6.47
CA GLN A 52 -11.42 -2.84 5.74
C GLN A 52 -10.77 -4.05 6.41
N GLY A 53 -11.35 -5.22 6.15
CA GLY A 53 -10.89 -6.49 6.68
C GLY A 53 -10.73 -7.55 5.59
N VAL A 54 -10.26 -8.72 6.01
CA VAL A 54 -10.19 -9.93 5.19
C VAL A 54 -11.09 -10.99 5.81
N ALA A 55 -11.98 -11.56 5.02
CA ALA A 55 -12.83 -12.68 5.38
C ALA A 55 -12.30 -13.96 4.72
N TYR A 56 -11.67 -14.85 5.48
CA TYR A 56 -11.31 -16.19 5.04
C TYR A 56 -12.49 -17.13 5.27
N ILE A 57 -13.24 -17.44 4.21
CA ILE A 57 -14.47 -18.25 4.27
C ILE A 57 -14.20 -19.70 3.83
N ASN A 58 -14.99 -20.64 4.35
CA ASN A 58 -15.15 -21.95 3.73
C ASN A 58 -16.54 -22.10 3.12
N ALA A 59 -16.63 -22.73 1.94
CA ALA A 59 -17.85 -22.81 1.15
C ALA A 59 -18.93 -23.71 1.76
N THR A 60 -18.61 -24.55 2.74
CA THR A 60 -19.61 -25.39 3.44
C THR A 60 -20.15 -24.79 4.73
N ASN A 61 -19.63 -23.63 5.16
CA ASN A 61 -20.09 -22.98 6.38
C ASN A 61 -21.58 -22.65 6.27
N SER A 62 -22.35 -23.03 7.29
CA SER A 62 -23.81 -22.87 7.31
C SER A 62 -24.30 -21.43 7.07
N TRP A 63 -23.53 -20.42 7.48
CA TRP A 63 -23.85 -19.03 7.20
C TRP A 63 -23.51 -18.66 5.76
N VAL A 64 -22.35 -19.08 5.24
CA VAL A 64 -21.91 -18.78 3.86
C VAL A 64 -22.90 -19.32 2.83
N ILE A 65 -23.44 -20.52 3.05
CA ILE A 65 -24.46 -21.13 2.16
C ILE A 65 -25.90 -20.69 2.44
N ALA A 66 -26.14 -19.90 3.48
CA ALA A 66 -27.47 -19.42 3.78
C ALA A 66 -27.98 -18.47 2.68
N PRO A 67 -29.29 -18.50 2.35
CA PRO A 67 -29.85 -17.56 1.39
C PRO A 67 -29.53 -16.09 1.74
N GLY A 68 -29.00 -15.35 0.77
CA GLY A 68 -28.64 -13.93 0.91
C GLY A 68 -27.23 -13.65 1.45
N SER A 69 -26.48 -14.66 1.92
CA SER A 69 -25.13 -14.44 2.45
C SER A 69 -24.10 -14.07 1.38
N ILE A 70 -24.26 -14.54 0.14
CA ILE A 70 -23.40 -14.12 -0.98
C ILE A 70 -23.57 -12.63 -1.28
N ASP A 71 -24.81 -12.12 -1.25
CA ASP A 71 -25.08 -10.68 -1.46
C ASP A 71 -24.41 -9.84 -0.36
N LYS A 72 -24.44 -10.31 0.89
CA LYS A 72 -23.74 -9.69 2.03
C LYS A 72 -22.22 -9.68 1.83
N LEU A 73 -21.63 -10.77 1.30
CA LEU A 73 -20.21 -10.82 0.99
C LEU A 73 -19.85 -9.86 -0.16
N HIS A 74 -20.72 -9.70 -1.16
CA HIS A 74 -20.55 -8.67 -2.19
C HIS A 74 -20.66 -7.25 -1.65
N GLU A 75 -21.53 -6.99 -0.69
CA GLU A 75 -21.60 -5.70 0.00
C GLU A 75 -20.28 -5.39 0.73
N MET A 76 -19.74 -6.37 1.46
CA MET A 76 -18.43 -6.23 2.11
C MET A 76 -17.32 -6.01 1.07
N GLN A 77 -17.30 -6.77 -0.02
CA GLN A 77 -16.34 -6.63 -1.12
C GLN A 77 -16.42 -5.25 -1.77
N ALA A 78 -17.63 -4.73 -2.00
CA ALA A 78 -17.85 -3.39 -2.55
C ALA A 78 -17.30 -2.28 -1.63
N ALA A 79 -17.28 -2.53 -0.32
CA ALA A 79 -16.66 -1.68 0.68
C ALA A 79 -15.16 -1.94 0.90
N GLY A 80 -14.50 -2.69 0.00
CA GLY A 80 -13.06 -2.92 0.01
C GLY A 80 -12.59 -4.14 0.81
N TRP A 81 -13.51 -4.95 1.37
CA TRP A 81 -13.10 -6.17 2.05
C TRP A 81 -12.57 -7.21 1.07
N GLU A 82 -11.55 -7.92 1.51
CA GLU A 82 -11.03 -9.08 0.80
C GLU A 82 -11.81 -10.33 1.21
N ILE A 83 -12.43 -11.02 0.25
CA ILE A 83 -13.08 -12.31 0.47
C ILE A 83 -12.15 -13.42 -0.07
N SER A 84 -11.68 -14.28 0.83
CA SER A 84 -10.56 -15.19 0.57
C SER A 84 -10.80 -16.61 1.09
N SER A 85 -9.90 -17.53 0.74
CA SER A 85 -10.08 -18.97 0.92
C SER A 85 -9.66 -19.44 2.32
N HIS A 86 -10.52 -20.24 2.95
CA HIS A 86 -10.21 -21.05 4.13
C HIS A 86 -10.47 -22.55 3.85
N THR A 87 -10.16 -22.99 2.62
CA THR A 87 -10.51 -24.31 2.04
C THR A 87 -12.02 -24.50 1.84
N PHE A 88 -12.40 -25.50 1.04
CA PHE A 88 -13.80 -25.70 0.67
C PHE A 88 -14.68 -26.08 1.86
N ASP A 89 -14.23 -27.06 2.67
CA ASP A 89 -15.01 -27.68 3.73
C ASP A 89 -14.34 -27.65 5.12
N HIS A 90 -13.26 -26.86 5.26
CA HIS A 90 -12.48 -26.75 6.49
C HIS A 90 -11.82 -28.07 6.95
N SER A 91 -11.75 -29.10 6.09
CA SER A 91 -11.17 -30.41 6.44
C SER A 91 -9.64 -30.47 6.37
N GLY A 92 -8.99 -29.40 5.90
CA GLY A 92 -7.53 -29.28 5.76
C GLY A 92 -7.10 -28.99 4.32
N ILE A 93 -5.78 -29.06 4.08
CA ILE A 93 -5.16 -28.63 2.82
C ILE A 93 -4.85 -29.84 1.95
N THR A 94 -5.62 -29.99 0.87
CA THR A 94 -5.43 -31.00 -0.18
C THR A 94 -5.62 -30.33 -1.54
N GLU A 95 -5.16 -30.95 -2.61
CA GLU A 95 -5.39 -30.43 -3.97
C GLU A 95 -6.89 -30.17 -4.23
N TYR A 96 -7.76 -31.08 -3.79
CA TYR A 96 -9.22 -30.96 -3.95
C TYR A 96 -9.78 -29.79 -3.13
N THR A 97 -9.51 -29.73 -1.82
CA THR A 97 -10.13 -28.74 -0.93
C THR A 97 -9.71 -27.31 -1.27
N VAL A 98 -8.53 -27.13 -1.86
CA VAL A 98 -8.03 -25.82 -2.31
C VAL A 98 -8.57 -25.46 -3.70
N SER A 99 -8.47 -26.37 -4.68
CA SER A 99 -8.91 -26.11 -6.06
C SER A 99 -10.43 -25.93 -6.18
N GLU A 100 -11.21 -26.68 -5.41
CA GLU A 100 -12.67 -26.55 -5.37
C GLU A 100 -13.07 -25.22 -4.73
N MET A 101 -12.42 -24.82 -3.64
CA MET A 101 -12.66 -23.51 -3.03
C MET A 101 -12.33 -22.36 -3.99
N LYS A 102 -11.21 -22.47 -4.71
CA LYS A 102 -10.83 -21.50 -5.74
C LYS A 102 -11.91 -21.39 -6.82
N SER A 103 -12.38 -22.52 -7.34
CA SER A 103 -13.44 -22.56 -8.35
C SER A 103 -14.75 -21.98 -7.83
N TRP A 104 -15.10 -22.29 -6.57
CA TRP A 104 -16.30 -21.76 -5.91
C TRP A 104 -16.22 -20.23 -5.77
N LEU A 105 -15.10 -19.70 -5.26
CA LEU A 105 -14.90 -18.24 -5.10
C LEU A 105 -14.97 -17.51 -6.44
N ASP A 106 -14.31 -18.03 -7.48
CA ASP A 106 -14.35 -17.44 -8.82
C ASP A 106 -15.78 -17.44 -9.38
N SER A 107 -16.52 -18.53 -9.22
CA SER A 107 -17.90 -18.65 -9.71
C SER A 107 -18.89 -17.70 -9.01
N HIS A 108 -18.57 -17.25 -7.78
CA HIS A 108 -19.36 -16.31 -7.00
C HIS A 108 -18.79 -14.87 -7.04
N GLY A 109 -17.88 -14.56 -7.96
CA GLY A 109 -17.39 -13.17 -8.13
C GLY A 109 -16.37 -12.72 -7.08
N PHE A 110 -15.66 -13.65 -6.44
CA PHE A 110 -14.54 -13.38 -5.53
C PHE A 110 -13.19 -13.83 -6.12
N PRO A 111 -12.75 -13.28 -7.28
CA PRO A 111 -11.52 -13.72 -7.93
C PRO A 111 -10.26 -13.24 -7.20
N ASN A 112 -9.13 -13.87 -7.52
CA ASN A 112 -7.81 -13.56 -6.95
C ASN A 112 -7.80 -13.63 -5.42
N SER A 113 -8.54 -14.60 -4.86
CA SER A 113 -8.62 -14.86 -3.44
C SER A 113 -7.28 -15.34 -2.88
N GLY A 114 -6.87 -14.77 -1.75
CA GLY A 114 -5.81 -15.28 -0.90
C GLY A 114 -6.16 -16.60 -0.22
N PHE A 115 -5.25 -17.07 0.65
CA PHE A 115 -5.42 -18.31 1.40
C PHE A 115 -4.98 -18.18 2.85
N CYS A 116 -5.82 -18.70 3.75
CA CYS A 116 -5.49 -18.94 5.15
C CYS A 116 -5.70 -20.42 5.48
N ALA A 117 -4.76 -21.04 6.19
CA ALA A 117 -4.82 -22.46 6.51
C ALA A 117 -5.76 -22.78 7.70
N PRO A 118 -6.72 -23.70 7.54
CA PRO A 118 -7.44 -24.29 8.68
C PRO A 118 -6.48 -24.89 9.71
N GLY A 119 -6.75 -24.64 11.00
CA GLY A 119 -5.92 -25.14 12.10
C GLY A 119 -4.48 -24.64 12.10
N HIS A 120 -4.20 -23.56 11.38
CA HIS A 120 -2.85 -23.02 11.17
C HIS A 120 -1.84 -24.02 10.61
N ALA A 121 -2.32 -25.04 9.89
CA ALA A 121 -1.48 -26.05 9.25
C ALA A 121 -0.47 -25.36 8.32
N TRP A 122 0.74 -25.91 8.24
CA TRP A 122 1.77 -25.41 7.33
C TRP A 122 2.81 -26.50 7.07
N SER A 123 3.15 -26.71 5.80
CA SER A 123 4.29 -27.50 5.33
C SER A 123 4.65 -27.07 3.91
N HIS A 124 5.84 -27.42 3.42
CA HIS A 124 6.22 -27.17 2.02
C HIS A 124 5.28 -27.84 1.02
N GLU A 125 4.83 -29.06 1.32
CA GLU A 125 3.85 -29.78 0.50
C GLU A 125 2.52 -29.00 0.41
N MET A 126 2.03 -28.48 1.53
CA MET A 126 0.82 -27.66 1.57
C MET A 126 0.99 -26.35 0.81
N VAL A 127 2.15 -25.71 0.92
CA VAL A 127 2.47 -24.49 0.15
C VAL A 127 2.47 -24.79 -1.35
N ASN A 128 3.07 -25.90 -1.79
CA ASN A 128 3.07 -26.32 -3.21
C ASN A 128 1.67 -26.55 -3.78
N ILE A 129 0.73 -27.00 -2.95
CA ILE A 129 -0.68 -27.09 -3.34
C ILE A 129 -1.29 -25.69 -3.48
N VAL A 130 -1.19 -24.86 -2.43
CA VAL A 130 -1.85 -23.56 -2.36
C VAL A 130 -1.37 -22.61 -3.45
N LYS A 131 -0.08 -22.60 -3.77
CA LYS A 131 0.54 -21.73 -4.78
C LYS A 131 0.00 -21.92 -6.19
N LYS A 132 -0.58 -23.09 -6.50
CA LYS A 132 -1.23 -23.33 -7.80
C LYS A 132 -2.51 -22.52 -7.99
N TYR A 133 -3.15 -22.13 -6.89
CA TYR A 133 -4.52 -21.59 -6.88
C TYR A 133 -4.65 -20.21 -6.23
N HIS A 134 -3.74 -19.89 -5.30
CA HIS A 134 -3.80 -18.67 -4.50
C HIS A 134 -2.45 -17.93 -4.51
N PRO A 135 -2.47 -16.59 -4.53
CA PRO A 135 -1.26 -15.77 -4.67
C PRO A 135 -0.40 -15.70 -3.40
N TYR A 136 -0.93 -16.14 -2.26
CA TYR A 136 -0.25 -16.09 -0.97
C TYR A 136 -0.79 -17.14 0.00
N TYR A 137 -0.05 -17.38 1.08
CA TYR A 137 -0.43 -18.30 2.15
C TYR A 137 -0.23 -17.66 3.51
N SER A 138 -1.30 -17.56 4.30
CA SER A 138 -1.24 -17.20 5.72
C SER A 138 -1.45 -18.41 6.63
N ALA A 139 -0.55 -18.58 7.61
CA ALA A 139 -0.69 -19.52 8.71
C ALA A 139 0.02 -19.00 9.95
N THR A 140 -0.43 -19.44 11.12
CA THR A 140 0.20 -19.10 12.40
C THR A 140 0.88 -20.34 12.97
N TYR A 141 2.19 -20.48 12.76
CA TYR A 141 2.94 -21.54 13.44
C TYR A 141 3.01 -21.21 14.94
N LEU A 142 2.37 -22.01 15.79
CA LEU A 142 2.30 -21.85 17.25
C LEU A 142 3.67 -22.13 17.91
N ILE A 143 4.67 -21.30 17.66
CA ILE A 143 5.82 -21.19 18.59
C ILE A 143 5.48 -20.08 19.59
N PRO A 144 5.47 -20.36 20.90
CA PRO A 144 5.11 -19.38 21.94
C PRO A 144 5.95 -18.09 21.95
N THR A 145 7.11 -18.06 21.28
CA THR A 145 8.01 -16.91 21.18
C THR A 145 7.95 -16.19 19.83
N ASP A 146 7.09 -16.60 18.89
CA ASP A 146 7.06 -16.10 17.49
C ASP A 146 5.65 -15.65 17.03
N VAL A 147 4.77 -15.35 17.98
CA VAL A 147 3.50 -14.62 17.79
C VAL A 147 3.86 -13.13 17.64
N GLY A 148 3.63 -12.43 16.54
CA GLY A 148 2.98 -12.77 15.27
C GLY A 148 3.01 -11.49 14.44
N ILE A 149 4.18 -11.14 13.92
CA ILE A 149 4.37 -9.94 13.10
C ILE A 149 5.26 -10.32 11.93
N SER A 150 4.78 -10.08 10.72
CA SER A 150 5.54 -10.36 9.51
C SER A 150 6.65 -9.33 9.37
N THR A 151 7.89 -9.82 9.24
CA THR A 151 9.11 -9.01 9.13
C THR A 151 9.67 -9.04 7.72
N GLN A 152 10.46 -8.02 7.37
CA GLN A 152 11.16 -7.99 6.09
C GLN A 152 12.45 -8.83 6.13
N PRO A 153 12.81 -9.55 5.04
CA PRO A 153 12.02 -9.69 3.81
C PRO A 153 10.78 -10.55 4.04
N LEU A 154 9.63 -10.13 3.50
CA LEU A 154 8.36 -10.83 3.66
C LEU A 154 8.35 -12.17 2.91
N ASP A 155 7.97 -13.23 3.60
CA ASP A 155 7.68 -14.54 3.00
C ASP A 155 6.19 -14.63 2.63
N LEU A 156 5.90 -14.61 1.33
CA LEU A 156 4.52 -14.65 0.80
C LEU A 156 3.73 -15.89 1.23
N TYR A 157 4.43 -16.96 1.60
CA TYR A 157 3.80 -18.23 1.94
C TYR A 157 4.02 -18.67 3.39
N PHE A 158 4.45 -17.74 4.24
CA PHE A 158 4.55 -17.94 5.68
C PHE A 158 4.27 -16.64 6.46
N MET A 159 3.09 -16.06 6.22
CA MET A 159 2.70 -14.82 6.88
C MET A 159 2.16 -15.06 8.28
N LYS A 160 2.82 -14.44 9.28
CA LYS A 160 2.50 -14.58 10.70
C LYS A 160 1.35 -13.67 11.09
N ARG A 161 0.47 -14.17 11.96
CA ARG A 161 -0.69 -13.44 12.49
C ARG A 161 -0.69 -13.37 14.02
N PHE A 162 -1.23 -12.29 14.56
CA PHE A 162 -1.41 -12.05 15.99
C PHE A 162 -2.89 -12.23 16.39
N PRO A 163 -3.22 -13.02 17.41
CA PRO A 163 -4.61 -13.20 17.82
C PRO A 163 -5.18 -11.90 18.36
N LEU A 164 -6.39 -11.55 17.91
CA LEU A 164 -7.16 -10.43 18.43
C LEU A 164 -8.49 -10.94 18.95
N ASP A 165 -8.42 -11.69 20.04
CA ASP A 165 -9.56 -12.27 20.76
C ASP A 165 -9.50 -11.88 22.25
N ASN A 166 -10.46 -12.34 23.05
CA ASN A 166 -10.57 -12.02 24.47
C ASN A 166 -9.50 -12.71 25.34
N SER A 167 -8.52 -13.41 24.75
CA SER A 167 -7.31 -13.88 25.44
C SER A 167 -6.19 -12.83 25.49
N VAL A 168 -6.26 -11.77 24.68
CA VAL A 168 -5.29 -10.67 24.68
C VAL A 168 -5.86 -9.39 25.30
N THR A 169 -4.99 -8.62 25.93
CA THR A 169 -5.32 -7.31 26.51
C THR A 169 -4.98 -6.18 25.53
N ILE A 170 -5.67 -5.03 25.66
CA ILE A 170 -5.32 -3.84 24.89
C ILE A 170 -3.86 -3.40 25.12
N THR A 171 -3.29 -3.64 26.31
CA THR A 171 -1.88 -3.38 26.59
C THR A 171 -0.94 -4.21 25.70
N GLN A 172 -1.26 -5.48 25.44
CA GLN A 172 -0.48 -6.32 24.53
C GLN A 172 -0.64 -5.88 23.08
N VAL A 173 -1.85 -5.49 22.68
CA VAL A 173 -2.11 -4.91 21.35
C VAL A 173 -1.27 -3.65 21.14
N LYS A 174 -1.24 -2.73 22.11
CA LYS A 174 -0.40 -1.52 22.05
C LYS A 174 1.08 -1.85 21.89
N ALA A 175 1.60 -2.82 22.63
CA ALA A 175 3.00 -3.24 22.51
C ALA A 175 3.35 -3.77 21.11
N VAL A 176 2.43 -4.51 20.48
CA VAL A 176 2.59 -4.99 19.09
C VAL A 176 2.56 -3.85 18.09
N LEU A 177 1.66 -2.88 18.26
CA LEU A 177 1.59 -1.70 17.38
C LEU A 177 2.81 -0.78 17.56
N ASP A 178 3.31 -0.61 18.78
CA ASP A 178 4.52 0.16 19.08
C ASP A 178 5.76 -0.48 18.42
N ASP A 179 5.88 -1.81 18.52
CA ASP A 179 6.93 -2.55 17.83
C ASP A 179 6.83 -2.44 16.30
N ALA A 180 5.61 -2.45 15.75
CA ALA A 180 5.39 -2.26 14.32
C ALA A 180 5.87 -0.88 13.86
N VAL A 181 5.56 0.18 14.60
CA VAL A 181 6.01 1.56 14.32
C VAL A 181 7.53 1.66 14.45
N GLN A 182 8.12 1.07 15.49
CA GLN A 182 9.56 1.15 15.73
C GLN A 182 10.39 0.37 14.70
N ASN A 183 9.85 -0.76 14.22
CA ASN A 183 10.61 -1.73 13.42
C ASN A 183 10.05 -1.90 11.99
N ASN A 184 9.15 -1.02 11.53
CA ASN A 184 8.53 -1.05 10.20
C ASN A 184 7.95 -2.43 9.86
N ARG A 185 7.09 -2.95 10.73
CA ARG A 185 6.56 -4.30 10.59
C ARG A 185 5.08 -4.33 10.20
N TRP A 186 4.66 -5.46 9.67
CA TRP A 186 3.28 -5.70 9.30
C TRP A 186 2.59 -6.60 10.33
N VAL A 187 1.58 -6.05 11.01
CA VAL A 187 0.75 -6.77 11.96
C VAL A 187 -0.49 -7.29 11.26
N ILE A 188 -0.69 -8.60 11.27
CA ILE A 188 -1.91 -9.23 10.77
C ILE A 188 -2.69 -9.74 11.97
N PHE A 189 -3.74 -9.02 12.38
CA PHE A 189 -4.64 -9.51 13.41
C PHE A 189 -5.55 -10.61 12.87
N TYR A 190 -5.84 -11.61 13.68
CA TYR A 190 -6.86 -12.61 13.35
C TYR A 190 -7.88 -12.83 14.48
N GLY A 191 -9.12 -13.04 14.09
CA GLY A 191 -10.23 -13.47 14.95
C GLY A 191 -11.13 -14.46 14.22
N HIS A 192 -12.19 -14.93 14.88
CA HIS A 192 -13.16 -15.85 14.27
C HIS A 192 -14.59 -15.34 14.47
N VAL A 193 -15.02 -15.21 15.73
CA VAL A 193 -16.34 -14.68 16.12
C VAL A 193 -16.16 -13.34 16.81
N ILE A 194 -17.01 -12.37 16.46
CA ILE A 194 -17.15 -11.12 17.22
C ILE A 194 -18.25 -11.33 18.27
N GLY A 195 -17.87 -11.29 19.54
CA GLY A 195 -18.73 -11.65 20.66
C GLY A 195 -18.12 -11.33 22.03
N SER A 196 -18.95 -11.37 23.06
CA SER A 196 -18.61 -10.86 24.41
C SER A 196 -18.23 -11.94 25.42
N THR A 197 -18.04 -13.19 25.01
CA THR A 197 -17.64 -14.28 25.93
C THR A 197 -16.23 -14.03 26.50
N PRO A 198 -16.08 -13.79 27.82
CA PRO A 198 -14.77 -13.45 28.41
C PRO A 198 -13.78 -14.62 28.39
N GLY A 199 -12.49 -14.34 28.15
CA GLY A 199 -11.39 -15.33 28.25
C GLY A 199 -11.43 -16.47 27.23
N GLY A 200 -12.21 -16.32 26.16
CA GLY A 200 -12.36 -17.29 25.06
C GLY A 200 -11.75 -16.80 23.74
N TRP A 201 -12.05 -17.56 22.68
CA TRP A 201 -11.63 -17.32 21.29
C TRP A 201 -12.48 -16.28 20.54
N GLU A 202 -13.48 -15.70 21.22
CA GLU A 202 -14.28 -14.58 20.69
C GLU A 202 -13.53 -13.26 20.82
N GLN A 203 -13.74 -12.36 19.88
CA GLN A 203 -13.27 -10.98 19.92
C GLN A 203 -14.39 -10.05 20.38
N SER A 204 -14.23 -9.38 21.52
CA SER A 204 -15.21 -8.37 21.94
C SER A 204 -15.22 -7.15 21.02
N PRO A 205 -16.40 -6.58 20.69
CA PRO A 205 -16.49 -5.32 19.95
C PRO A 205 -15.70 -4.18 20.61
N ALA A 206 -15.66 -4.15 21.94
CA ALA A 206 -14.90 -3.15 22.69
C ALA A 206 -13.39 -3.28 22.48
N LEU A 207 -12.85 -4.51 22.44
CA LEU A 207 -11.43 -4.73 22.13
C LEU A 207 -11.11 -4.34 20.68
N LEU A 208 -11.99 -4.69 19.73
CA LEU A 208 -11.83 -4.30 18.33
C LEU A 208 -11.82 -2.77 18.18
N GLN A 209 -12.79 -2.09 18.79
CA GLN A 209 -12.88 -0.63 18.76
C GLN A 209 -11.65 0.03 19.39
N ALA A 210 -11.25 -0.41 20.58
CA ALA A 210 -10.04 0.10 21.24
C ALA A 210 -8.77 -0.14 20.39
N THR A 211 -8.72 -1.26 19.66
CA THR A 211 -7.60 -1.54 18.74
C THR A 211 -7.61 -0.56 17.57
N PHE A 212 -8.77 -0.24 16.99
CA PHE A 212 -8.87 0.77 15.95
C PHE A 212 -8.42 2.14 16.43
N ASP A 213 -8.86 2.56 17.62
CA ASP A 213 -8.45 3.84 18.20
C ASP A 213 -6.92 3.92 18.36
N GLU A 214 -6.28 2.84 18.79
CA GLU A 214 -4.82 2.77 18.96
C GLU A 214 -4.06 2.73 17.61
N VAL A 215 -4.66 2.13 16.57
CA VAL A 215 -4.17 2.17 15.19
C VAL A 215 -4.26 3.60 14.63
N ILE A 216 -5.38 4.29 14.88
CA ILE A 216 -5.56 5.70 14.49
C ILE A 216 -4.57 6.61 15.21
N ALA A 217 -4.43 6.45 16.52
CA ALA A 217 -3.53 7.27 17.33
C ALA A 217 -2.06 7.21 16.84
N ARG A 218 -1.67 6.10 16.20
CA ARG A 218 -0.34 5.91 15.61
C ARG A 218 -0.27 6.23 14.11
N GLY A 219 -1.41 6.51 13.47
CA GLY A 219 -1.52 6.73 12.02
C GLY A 219 -1.06 5.54 11.17
N ILE A 220 -1.19 4.32 11.68
CA ILE A 220 -0.75 3.11 10.97
C ILE A 220 -1.78 2.76 9.89
N PRO A 221 -1.43 2.75 8.59
CA PRO A 221 -2.38 2.41 7.54
C PRO A 221 -3.00 1.01 7.74
N VAL A 222 -4.31 0.93 7.54
CA VAL A 222 -5.07 -0.33 7.54
C VAL A 222 -5.28 -0.79 6.10
N LYS A 223 -4.81 -1.99 5.79
CA LYS A 223 -4.88 -2.62 4.46
C LYS A 223 -5.32 -4.06 4.56
N THR A 224 -6.01 -4.56 3.55
CA THR A 224 -6.22 -6.00 3.32
C THR A 224 -4.88 -6.69 3.08
N VAL A 225 -4.83 -8.01 3.25
CA VAL A 225 -3.61 -8.79 3.08
C VAL A 225 -3.13 -8.70 1.63
N LYS A 226 -4.06 -8.79 0.68
CA LYS A 226 -3.78 -8.64 -0.75
C LYS A 226 -3.22 -7.26 -1.12
N GLU A 227 -3.70 -6.17 -0.54
CA GLU A 227 -3.12 -4.83 -0.83
C GLU A 227 -1.67 -4.72 -0.36
N VAL A 228 -1.37 -5.22 0.84
CA VAL A 228 0.00 -5.22 1.35
C VAL A 228 0.91 -6.07 0.46
N ILE A 229 0.41 -7.21 -0.02
CA ILE A 229 1.15 -8.05 -0.97
C ILE A 229 1.34 -7.35 -2.30
N ASN A 230 0.33 -6.70 -2.87
CA ASN A 230 0.50 -5.97 -4.13
C ASN A 230 1.49 -4.81 -3.99
N ASP A 231 1.54 -4.17 -2.81
CA ASP A 231 2.55 -3.17 -2.50
C ASP A 231 3.94 -3.79 -2.43
N LEU A 232 4.12 -4.94 -1.78
CA LEU A 232 5.42 -5.57 -1.59
C LEU A 232 5.90 -6.41 -2.78
N PHE A 233 4.97 -6.90 -3.59
CA PHE A 233 5.12 -7.85 -4.68
C PHE A 233 4.17 -7.45 -5.83
N PRO A 234 4.53 -6.42 -6.61
CA PRO A 234 3.65 -5.82 -7.61
C PRO A 234 3.27 -6.86 -8.69
N PRO A 235 1.98 -7.08 -8.95
CA PRO A 235 1.53 -8.05 -9.95
C PRO A 235 2.21 -7.82 -11.31
N GLY A 236 2.75 -8.90 -11.88
CA GLY A 236 3.48 -8.85 -13.16
C GLY A 236 4.91 -8.27 -13.09
N GLY A 237 5.30 -7.66 -11.98
CA GLY A 237 6.63 -7.08 -11.75
C GLY A 237 7.53 -7.93 -10.84
N VAL A 238 7.15 -9.16 -10.50
CA VAL A 238 7.92 -10.03 -9.59
C VAL A 238 8.43 -11.24 -10.33
N ILE A 239 9.68 -11.63 -10.09
CA ILE A 239 10.26 -12.92 -10.46
C ILE A 239 10.47 -13.69 -9.17
N GLU A 240 9.83 -14.85 -9.03
CA GLU A 240 10.18 -15.83 -8.01
C GLU A 240 11.28 -16.72 -8.60
N CYS A 241 12.53 -16.53 -8.13
CA CYS A 241 13.71 -17.01 -8.83
C CYS A 241 13.71 -18.53 -9.03
N SER A 242 13.26 -19.27 -8.02
CA SER A 242 13.31 -20.74 -7.98
C SER A 242 12.24 -21.45 -8.81
N VAL A 243 11.26 -20.71 -9.33
CA VAL A 243 10.22 -21.24 -10.22
C VAL A 243 10.17 -20.46 -11.53
N ASP A 244 11.18 -19.62 -11.78
CA ASP A 244 11.29 -18.87 -13.01
C ASP A 244 11.69 -19.80 -14.15
N SER A 245 10.69 -20.32 -14.87
CA SER A 245 10.92 -21.13 -16.08
C SER A 245 11.71 -20.40 -17.18
N LEU A 246 11.84 -19.08 -17.05
CA LEU A 246 12.60 -18.28 -17.98
C LEU A 246 14.08 -18.23 -17.60
N GLN A 247 14.49 -18.38 -16.34
CA GLN A 247 15.88 -18.19 -15.91
C GLN A 247 16.91 -18.98 -16.75
N TYR A 248 18.17 -18.53 -16.78
CA TYR A 248 19.27 -19.29 -17.37
C TYR A 248 20.43 -19.43 -16.38
N PRO A 249 20.93 -20.66 -16.12
CA PRO A 249 20.39 -21.93 -16.59
C PRO A 249 19.02 -22.25 -15.97
N VAL A 250 18.10 -22.85 -16.74
CA VAL A 250 16.87 -23.45 -16.17
C VAL A 250 17.29 -24.67 -15.36
N LEU A 251 16.99 -24.66 -14.07
CA LEU A 251 17.29 -25.77 -13.18
C LEU A 251 16.13 -26.78 -13.25
N ASN A 252 16.48 -28.05 -13.42
CA ASN A 252 15.49 -29.14 -13.62
C ASN A 252 15.23 -29.94 -12.34
N TYR A 253 15.76 -29.50 -11.21
CA TYR A 253 15.73 -30.26 -9.96
C TYR A 253 15.52 -29.33 -8.79
N PHE A 254 14.31 -29.44 -8.23
CA PHE A 254 13.86 -28.79 -7.02
C PHE A 254 13.96 -29.81 -5.89
N GLU A 255 14.86 -29.60 -4.93
CA GLU A 255 15.00 -30.53 -3.80
C GLU A 255 13.91 -30.25 -2.75
N GLU A 256 12.98 -31.19 -2.59
CA GLU A 256 12.08 -31.26 -1.44
C GLU A 256 12.73 -32.08 -0.32
N GLY A 257 13.08 -31.44 0.80
CA GLY A 257 13.57 -32.11 2.01
C GLY A 257 15.07 -31.92 2.30
N ASP A 258 15.51 -32.32 3.50
CA ASP A 258 16.83 -32.09 4.12
C ASP A 258 18.00 -32.83 3.44
N SER A 259 18.17 -32.64 2.14
CA SER A 259 19.33 -33.11 1.37
C SER A 259 20.43 -32.05 1.32
N SER A 260 21.68 -32.50 1.24
CA SER A 260 22.85 -31.63 1.21
C SER A 260 22.92 -30.88 -0.12
N LEU A 261 22.84 -29.54 -0.06
CA LEU A 261 23.05 -28.65 -1.22
C LEU A 261 24.35 -28.98 -1.97
N ASN A 262 24.30 -28.99 -3.30
CA ASN A 262 25.44 -29.30 -4.16
C ASN A 262 26.26 -28.04 -4.46
N THR A 263 27.49 -27.99 -3.96
CA THR A 263 28.39 -26.84 -4.14
C THR A 263 28.83 -26.59 -5.59
N SER A 264 28.64 -27.56 -6.48
CA SER A 264 29.07 -27.49 -7.89
C SER A 264 28.05 -26.82 -8.82
N VAL A 265 26.83 -26.55 -8.36
CA VAL A 265 25.73 -26.02 -9.18
C VAL A 265 24.97 -24.90 -8.45
N TRP A 266 24.11 -24.19 -9.18
CA TRP A 266 23.04 -23.42 -8.56
C TRP A 266 21.98 -24.39 -8.02
N ASN A 267 21.50 -24.16 -6.79
CA ASN A 267 20.53 -25.03 -6.12
C ASN A 267 19.19 -24.31 -5.98
N GLU A 268 18.08 -25.00 -6.21
CA GLU A 268 16.73 -24.55 -5.88
C GLU A 268 16.23 -25.29 -4.66
N TYR A 269 15.98 -24.55 -3.58
CA TYR A 269 15.77 -25.18 -2.27
C TYR A 269 14.83 -24.38 -1.36
N TRP A 270 14.08 -25.11 -0.53
CA TRP A 270 13.32 -24.54 0.58
C TRP A 270 14.22 -24.20 1.76
N HIS A 271 14.30 -22.93 2.15
CA HIS A 271 15.09 -22.58 3.34
C HIS A 271 14.45 -23.17 4.62
N ILE A 272 15.17 -24.02 5.37
CA ILE A 272 14.69 -24.62 6.64
C ILE A 272 15.47 -24.02 7.81
N THR A 273 14.83 -23.18 8.62
CA THR A 273 15.56 -22.32 9.57
C THR A 273 16.11 -23.07 10.78
N ASN A 274 17.37 -22.77 11.15
CA ASN A 274 17.82 -22.65 12.55
C ASN A 274 18.39 -21.24 12.85
N TRP A 275 18.18 -20.26 11.97
CA TRP A 275 18.70 -18.89 12.12
C TRP A 275 17.71 -17.95 12.83
N SER A 276 18.23 -16.97 13.59
CA SER A 276 17.47 -16.00 14.39
C SER A 276 17.18 -14.67 13.66
N GLY A 277 17.46 -14.59 12.35
CA GLY A 277 16.96 -13.53 11.46
C GLY A 277 15.51 -13.77 11.00
N PRO A 278 14.93 -12.89 10.15
CA PRO A 278 13.60 -13.11 9.58
C PRO A 278 13.49 -14.52 8.98
N ARG A 279 12.49 -15.29 9.40
CA ARG A 279 12.28 -16.65 8.88
C ARG A 279 11.70 -16.57 7.47
N TYR A 280 12.23 -17.39 6.57
CA TYR A 280 11.81 -17.46 5.16
C TYR A 280 11.49 -18.88 4.68
N PRO A 281 10.72 -19.69 5.42
CA PRO A 281 10.60 -21.11 5.14
C PRO A 281 9.63 -21.46 4.02
N GLY A 282 8.72 -20.56 3.66
CA GLY A 282 7.62 -20.76 2.72
C GLY A 282 7.92 -20.38 1.28
N SER A 283 9.08 -19.80 0.96
CA SER A 283 9.45 -19.43 -0.40
C SER A 283 10.79 -20.08 -0.79
N PRO A 284 10.91 -20.75 -1.95
CA PRO A 284 12.15 -21.39 -2.34
C PRO A 284 13.15 -20.40 -2.93
N VAL A 285 14.43 -20.72 -2.82
CA VAL A 285 15.54 -19.82 -3.12
C VAL A 285 16.50 -20.46 -4.10
N VAL A 286 17.08 -19.64 -5.00
CA VAL A 286 18.19 -20.02 -5.88
C VAL A 286 19.53 -19.71 -5.21
N TYR A 287 20.20 -20.74 -4.67
CA TYR A 287 21.46 -20.63 -3.93
C TYR A 287 22.70 -20.84 -4.80
N CYS A 288 23.73 -20.04 -4.55
CA CYS A 288 25.12 -20.33 -4.96
C CYS A 288 25.96 -20.72 -3.74
N HIS A 289 27.00 -21.53 -3.96
CA HIS A 289 28.04 -21.75 -2.95
C HIS A 289 29.23 -20.80 -3.20
N SER A 290 29.64 -20.06 -2.18
CA SER A 290 30.67 -19.01 -2.29
C SER A 290 32.09 -19.54 -2.55
N SER A 291 32.34 -20.85 -2.60
CA SER A 291 33.66 -21.39 -2.95
C SER A 291 33.81 -21.80 -4.42
N ASN A 292 32.72 -21.81 -5.21
CA ASN A 292 32.74 -22.33 -6.57
C ASN A 292 32.84 -21.23 -7.63
N ASP A 293 34.08 -20.90 -8.02
CA ASP A 293 34.37 -19.90 -9.05
C ASP A 293 33.99 -20.33 -10.47
N SER A 294 33.54 -21.58 -10.65
CA SER A 294 33.15 -22.14 -11.95
C SER A 294 31.63 -22.13 -12.18
N LEU A 295 30.83 -21.55 -11.28
CA LEU A 295 29.38 -21.40 -11.51
C LEU A 295 29.12 -20.54 -12.75
N PRO A 296 28.18 -20.95 -13.63
CA PRO A 296 27.77 -20.10 -14.74
C PRO A 296 27.07 -18.84 -14.23
N VAL A 297 27.10 -17.78 -15.03
CA VAL A 297 26.27 -16.58 -14.80
C VAL A 297 24.80 -17.02 -14.76
N MET A 298 24.11 -16.60 -13.71
CA MET A 298 22.67 -16.76 -13.56
C MET A 298 21.96 -15.55 -14.15
N LYS A 299 20.93 -15.78 -14.94
CA LYS A 299 20.12 -14.74 -15.58
C LYS A 299 18.66 -14.92 -15.16
N PHE A 300 18.10 -13.94 -14.46
CA PHE A 300 16.66 -13.82 -14.24
C PHE A 300 16.07 -12.86 -15.27
N TYR A 301 14.96 -13.20 -15.92
CA TYR A 301 14.33 -12.29 -16.89
C TYR A 301 12.82 -12.42 -16.95
N ARG A 302 12.16 -11.30 -17.27
CA ARG A 302 10.70 -11.25 -17.39
C ARG A 302 10.26 -10.21 -18.41
N ASN A 303 9.14 -10.48 -19.07
CA ASN A 303 8.46 -9.47 -19.87
C ASN A 303 7.73 -8.52 -18.93
N VAL A 304 8.07 -7.24 -18.97
CA VAL A 304 7.46 -6.18 -18.18
C VAL A 304 7.28 -4.95 -19.07
N PRO A 305 6.27 -4.09 -18.85
CA PRO A 305 6.07 -2.91 -19.68
C PRO A 305 7.30 -1.99 -19.72
N ASP A 306 7.45 -1.24 -20.81
CA ASP A 306 8.48 -0.21 -20.90
C ASP A 306 8.31 0.85 -19.78
N GLY A 307 9.43 1.36 -19.29
CA GLY A 307 9.48 2.40 -18.26
C GLY A 307 10.62 2.26 -17.28
N GLU A 308 10.65 3.15 -16.30
CA GLU A 308 11.63 3.13 -15.21
C GLU A 308 11.10 2.36 -14.00
N TYR A 309 11.94 1.51 -13.41
CA TYR A 309 11.62 0.67 -12.27
C TYR A 309 12.69 0.80 -11.18
N ASP A 310 12.26 0.85 -9.92
CA ASP A 310 13.11 0.48 -8.79
C ASP A 310 13.18 -1.05 -8.71
N VAL A 311 14.39 -1.60 -8.54
CA VAL A 311 14.61 -3.05 -8.46
C VAL A 311 15.02 -3.40 -7.04
N VAL A 312 14.31 -4.34 -6.42
CA VAL A 312 14.61 -4.89 -5.10
C VAL A 312 14.78 -6.40 -5.22
N ALA A 313 15.80 -6.95 -4.57
CA ALA A 313 15.98 -8.38 -4.44
C ALA A 313 15.77 -8.85 -3.00
N SER A 314 15.06 -9.96 -2.82
CA SER A 314 15.00 -10.68 -1.55
C SER A 314 16.14 -11.69 -1.50
N ILE A 315 17.11 -11.45 -0.63
CA ILE A 315 18.32 -12.27 -0.48
C ILE A 315 18.25 -13.07 0.81
N ILE A 316 18.51 -14.37 0.71
CA ILE A 316 18.46 -15.32 1.82
C ILE A 316 19.85 -15.89 2.06
N GLU A 317 20.30 -15.78 3.30
CA GLU A 317 21.52 -16.40 3.82
C GLU A 317 21.16 -17.80 4.33
N TYR A 318 21.82 -18.85 3.85
CA TYR A 318 21.63 -20.20 4.38
C TYR A 318 22.40 -20.38 5.69
N ASP A 319 23.65 -19.90 5.71
CA ASP A 319 24.60 -20.15 6.78
C ASP A 319 24.76 -18.94 7.70
N ALA A 320 24.22 -19.05 8.91
CA ALA A 320 24.49 -18.26 10.10
C ALA A 320 25.86 -17.53 10.21
N ASN A 321 25.81 -16.26 10.63
CA ASN A 321 26.92 -15.40 11.08
C ASN A 321 27.94 -15.07 9.98
N ARG A 322 27.49 -14.92 8.74
CA ARG A 322 28.39 -14.64 7.62
C ARG A 322 27.99 -13.34 6.93
N THR A 323 28.94 -12.78 6.20
CA THR A 323 28.68 -11.65 5.32
C THR A 323 29.07 -12.05 3.92
N TYR A 324 28.10 -11.95 3.01
CA TYR A 324 28.29 -12.27 1.60
C TYR A 324 28.18 -11.01 0.75
N ARG A 325 29.05 -10.88 -0.25
CA ARG A 325 28.96 -9.87 -1.31
C ARG A 325 28.37 -10.50 -2.54
N LEU A 326 27.14 -10.12 -2.89
CA LEU A 326 26.46 -10.60 -4.09
C LEU A 326 26.68 -9.62 -5.23
N TYR A 327 27.00 -10.15 -6.39
CA TYR A 327 27.26 -9.39 -7.61
C TYR A 327 26.06 -9.43 -8.55
N TYR A 328 25.77 -8.30 -9.19
CA TYR A 328 24.69 -8.21 -10.17
C TYR A 328 24.96 -7.16 -11.25
N SER A 329 24.20 -7.26 -12.34
CA SER A 329 24.18 -6.29 -13.43
C SER A 329 22.89 -6.37 -14.26
N PHE A 330 22.55 -5.28 -14.94
CA PHE A 330 21.52 -5.24 -15.99
C PHE A 330 22.12 -5.43 -17.39
N ASP A 331 23.44 -5.62 -17.49
CA ASP A 331 24.20 -5.87 -18.71
C ASP A 331 24.91 -7.24 -18.63
N GLU A 332 24.66 -8.09 -19.62
CA GLU A 332 25.24 -9.43 -19.75
C GLU A 332 26.77 -9.39 -19.84
N GLY A 333 27.33 -8.35 -20.46
CA GLY A 333 28.77 -8.23 -20.67
C GLY A 333 29.58 -7.95 -19.41
N ASN A 334 28.92 -7.62 -18.30
CA ASN A 334 29.56 -7.26 -17.04
C ASN A 334 28.69 -7.67 -15.83
N PRO A 335 28.52 -8.98 -15.55
CA PRO A 335 27.63 -9.48 -14.48
C PRO A 335 28.05 -9.07 -13.06
N SER A 336 29.28 -8.57 -12.89
CA SER A 336 29.82 -8.06 -11.62
C SER A 336 29.93 -6.54 -11.56
N GLN A 337 29.16 -5.83 -12.38
CA GLN A 337 29.19 -4.36 -12.43
C GLN A 337 28.87 -3.73 -11.08
N PHE A 338 27.88 -4.30 -10.38
CA PHE A 338 27.42 -3.82 -9.09
C PHE A 338 27.48 -4.94 -8.05
N SER A 339 27.42 -4.56 -6.77
CA SER A 339 27.39 -5.51 -5.68
C SER A 339 26.63 -4.99 -4.47
N VAL A 340 26.14 -5.90 -3.65
CA VAL A 340 25.53 -5.63 -2.35
C VAL A 340 26.03 -6.61 -1.30
N ASP A 341 26.31 -6.10 -0.10
CA ASP A 341 26.74 -6.93 1.03
C ASP A 341 25.52 -7.25 1.91
N VAL A 342 25.34 -8.52 2.26
CA VAL A 342 24.26 -8.99 3.14
C VAL A 342 24.82 -9.79 4.30
N THR A 343 24.23 -9.61 5.47
CA THR A 343 24.63 -10.26 6.75
C THR A 343 23.50 -11.09 7.38
N LYS A 344 22.35 -11.11 6.72
CA LYS A 344 21.10 -11.74 7.12
C LYS A 344 20.12 -11.72 5.95
N ASN A 345 19.04 -12.48 6.08
CA ASN A 345 17.87 -12.37 5.20
C ASN A 345 17.41 -10.91 5.09
N SER A 346 17.42 -10.37 3.87
CA SER A 346 17.20 -8.93 3.62
C SER A 346 16.54 -8.70 2.28
N ASP A 347 15.69 -7.69 2.22
CA ASP A 347 15.37 -7.01 0.96
C ASP A 347 16.45 -5.95 0.70
N VAL A 348 17.04 -5.97 -0.49
CA VAL A 348 18.10 -5.03 -0.88
C VAL A 348 17.72 -4.30 -2.17
N SER A 349 17.95 -2.99 -2.20
CA SER A 349 17.83 -2.22 -3.44
C SER A 349 18.98 -2.55 -4.38
N LEU A 350 18.65 -2.84 -5.64
CA LEU A 350 19.58 -3.00 -6.75
C LEU A 350 19.67 -1.74 -7.63
N GLY A 351 19.07 -0.63 -7.17
CA GLY A 351 18.98 0.62 -7.91
C GLY A 351 17.82 0.67 -8.90
N THR A 352 17.96 1.49 -9.93
CA THR A 352 16.94 1.69 -10.97
C THR A 352 17.35 1.08 -12.31
N VAL A 353 16.35 0.63 -13.07
CA VAL A 353 16.53 0.16 -14.45
C VAL A 353 15.49 0.80 -15.36
N THR A 354 15.91 1.15 -16.57
CA THR A 354 14.99 1.53 -17.65
C THR A 354 14.76 0.32 -18.54
N VAL A 355 13.54 -0.20 -18.52
CA VAL A 355 13.12 -1.28 -19.43
C VAL A 355 12.72 -0.68 -20.76
N THR A 356 13.28 -1.23 -21.83
CA THR A 356 12.94 -0.91 -23.21
C THR A 356 12.66 -2.21 -23.97
N ASN A 357 11.70 -2.19 -24.90
CA ASN A 357 11.25 -3.36 -25.67
C ASN A 357 10.54 -4.44 -24.83
N GLY A 358 9.98 -4.08 -23.69
CA GLY A 358 9.11 -4.93 -22.89
C GLY A 358 9.84 -6.04 -22.14
N GLN A 359 11.16 -5.98 -21.97
CA GLN A 359 11.96 -7.06 -21.37
C GLN A 359 12.94 -6.55 -20.31
N PHE A 360 12.88 -7.16 -19.13
CA PHE A 360 13.86 -6.98 -18.06
C PHE A 360 14.79 -8.20 -17.97
N ALA A 361 16.07 -7.97 -17.69
CA ALA A 361 17.03 -9.02 -17.34
C ALA A 361 17.96 -8.57 -16.21
N LEU A 362 18.25 -9.48 -15.28
CA LEU A 362 19.25 -9.34 -14.22
C LEU A 362 20.24 -10.49 -14.33
N TYR A 363 21.52 -10.15 -14.38
CA TYR A 363 22.63 -11.10 -14.43
C TYR A 363 23.31 -11.13 -13.07
N THR A 364 23.57 -12.31 -12.53
CA THR A 364 24.24 -12.51 -11.25
C THR A 364 25.30 -13.61 -11.37
N GLN A 365 26.26 -13.59 -10.46
CA GLN A 365 27.32 -14.60 -10.39
C GLN A 365 27.51 -15.06 -8.93
N LYS A 366 28.46 -15.95 -8.71
CA LYS A 366 28.82 -16.41 -7.36
C LYS A 366 29.07 -15.22 -6.42
N ALA A 367 28.59 -15.31 -5.19
CA ALA A 367 28.87 -14.36 -4.13
C ALA A 367 30.26 -14.59 -3.51
N ASP A 368 30.91 -13.51 -3.07
CA ASP A 368 32.16 -13.58 -2.30
C ASP A 368 31.91 -13.55 -0.79
N VAL A 369 32.81 -14.15 -0.01
CA VAL A 369 32.80 -14.05 1.45
C VAL A 369 33.50 -12.76 1.88
N VAL A 370 32.76 -11.87 2.52
CA VAL A 370 33.30 -10.64 3.14
C VAL A 370 33.78 -10.94 4.57
N SER A 371 33.03 -11.74 5.32
CA SER A 371 33.42 -12.22 6.65
C SER A 371 32.81 -13.59 6.96
N GLY A 372 33.53 -14.44 7.69
CA GLY A 372 33.11 -15.80 8.02
C GLY A 372 33.82 -16.84 7.15
N SER A 373 33.12 -17.91 6.78
CA SER A 373 33.62 -18.99 5.92
C SER A 373 32.73 -19.18 4.69
N ASP A 374 33.16 -20.02 3.76
CA ASP A 374 32.35 -20.35 2.58
C ASP A 374 31.02 -21.02 2.93
N GLY A 375 29.98 -20.70 2.18
CA GLY A 375 28.66 -21.33 2.25
C GLY A 375 27.66 -20.83 1.24
N PHE A 376 26.37 -20.97 1.56
CA PHE A 376 25.28 -20.70 0.64
C PHE A 376 24.57 -19.37 0.90
N VAL A 377 24.37 -18.63 -0.18
CA VAL A 377 23.55 -17.41 -0.23
C VAL A 377 22.81 -17.36 -1.55
N GLY A 378 21.58 -16.86 -1.54
CA GLY A 378 20.70 -17.03 -2.68
C GLY A 378 19.65 -15.94 -2.86
N TRP A 379 19.06 -15.97 -4.05
CA TRP A 379 18.06 -15.01 -4.54
C TRP A 379 16.68 -15.68 -4.46
N ALA A 380 15.76 -15.09 -3.70
CA ALA A 380 14.39 -15.61 -3.59
C ALA A 380 13.45 -14.92 -4.57
N PHE A 381 13.46 -13.59 -4.58
CA PHE A 381 12.62 -12.78 -5.44
C PHE A 381 13.39 -11.62 -6.04
N ILE A 382 13.09 -11.29 -7.30
CA ILE A 382 13.42 -10.00 -7.91
C ILE A 382 12.11 -9.24 -8.12
N LYS A 383 12.01 -8.04 -7.58
CA LYS A 383 10.80 -7.22 -7.54
C LYS A 383 11.07 -5.91 -8.27
N LEU A 384 10.26 -5.63 -9.28
CA LEU A 384 10.29 -4.40 -10.06
C LEU A 384 9.11 -3.53 -9.66
N PHE A 385 9.41 -2.42 -9.00
CA PHE A 385 8.43 -1.41 -8.66
C PHE A 385 8.45 -0.32 -9.73
N PRO A 386 7.38 -0.18 -10.55
CA PRO A 386 7.33 0.90 -11.52
C PRO A 386 7.42 2.23 -10.78
N LYS A 387 8.30 3.11 -11.24
CA LYS A 387 8.36 4.49 -10.71
C LYS A 387 6.97 5.13 -10.84
N PRO A 388 6.51 5.88 -9.83
CA PRO A 388 5.23 6.55 -9.91
C PRO A 388 5.28 7.74 -10.87
N LEU A 389 4.10 8.19 -11.31
CA LEU A 389 3.93 9.55 -11.83
C LEU A 389 3.94 10.52 -10.64
N LEU A 390 4.77 11.57 -10.71
CA LEU A 390 4.94 12.54 -9.64
C LEU A 390 4.31 13.89 -10.01
N LEU A 391 3.38 14.37 -9.19
CA LEU A 391 2.67 15.63 -9.40
C LEU A 391 2.92 16.60 -8.23
N ASN A 392 3.45 17.78 -8.56
CA ASN A 392 3.55 18.93 -7.67
C ASN A 392 2.38 19.86 -7.98
N LEU A 393 1.34 19.77 -7.17
CA LEU A 393 0.11 20.52 -7.38
C LEU A 393 0.08 21.76 -6.50
N LYS A 394 -0.46 22.86 -7.02
CA LYS A 394 -0.81 24.05 -6.24
C LYS A 394 -2.26 24.47 -6.45
N VAL A 395 -2.98 24.65 -5.35
CA VAL A 395 -4.40 25.03 -5.29
C VAL A 395 -4.67 25.81 -4.00
N PHE A 396 -5.61 26.75 -4.04
CA PHE A 396 -6.11 27.44 -2.84
C PHE A 396 -7.59 27.13 -2.63
N LEU A 397 -8.02 27.18 -1.38
CA LEU A 397 -9.40 27.09 -0.94
C LEU A 397 -9.85 28.46 -0.46
N GLU A 398 -11.03 28.92 -0.90
CA GLU A 398 -11.54 30.24 -0.50
C GLU A 398 -11.73 30.36 1.01
N GLY A 399 -12.33 29.35 1.64
CA GLY A 399 -12.67 29.37 3.07
C GLY A 399 -11.51 29.80 3.98
N PRO A 400 -10.42 29.02 4.02
CA PRO A 400 -9.28 29.32 4.88
C PRO A 400 -8.34 30.39 4.32
N TYR A 401 -8.61 31.01 3.17
CA TYR A 401 -7.67 31.95 2.56
C TYR A 401 -7.56 33.27 3.34
N ILE A 402 -6.35 33.62 3.76
CA ILE A 402 -6.07 34.79 4.62
C ILE A 402 -5.28 35.91 3.89
N GLY A 403 -5.10 35.80 2.58
CA GLY A 403 -4.39 36.77 1.76
C GLY A 403 -2.91 36.45 1.52
N SER A 404 -2.29 37.17 0.59
CA SER A 404 -0.87 37.03 0.21
C SER A 404 -0.43 35.60 -0.15
N GLY A 405 -1.33 34.79 -0.71
CA GLY A 405 -1.02 33.40 -1.08
C GLY A 405 -0.91 32.44 0.12
N ALA A 406 -1.62 32.73 1.21
CA ALA A 406 -1.63 31.90 2.41
C ALA A 406 -3.05 31.50 2.85
N MET A 407 -3.16 30.30 3.44
CA MET A 407 -4.36 29.76 4.08
C MET A 407 -4.12 29.50 5.58
N ALA A 408 -5.18 29.62 6.37
CA ALA A 408 -5.19 29.26 7.78
C ALA A 408 -5.15 27.74 7.97
N ALA A 409 -4.36 27.28 8.93
CA ALA A 409 -4.27 25.88 9.36
C ALA A 409 -5.03 25.65 10.67
N THR A 410 -6.19 26.28 10.82
CA THR A 410 -6.94 26.35 12.10
C THR A 410 -7.37 24.95 12.58
N LEU A 411 -7.97 24.16 11.69
CA LEU A 411 -8.41 22.79 12.01
C LEU A 411 -7.27 21.89 12.49
N ASN A 412 -6.10 21.99 11.85
CA ASN A 412 -4.91 21.26 12.26
C ASN A 412 -4.41 21.73 13.64
N THR A 413 -4.37 23.04 13.87
CA THR A 413 -3.96 23.64 15.15
C THR A 413 -4.86 23.21 16.31
N GLN A 414 -6.16 23.03 16.05
CA GLN A 414 -7.13 22.52 17.02
C GLN A 414 -7.13 20.98 17.15
N GLY A 415 -6.39 20.27 16.30
CA GLY A 415 -6.34 18.80 16.31
C GLY A 415 -7.63 18.14 15.82
N LEU A 416 -8.43 18.84 15.00
CA LEU A 416 -9.74 18.36 14.53
C LEU A 416 -9.64 17.45 13.29
N ILE A 417 -8.56 17.54 12.51
CA ILE A 417 -8.44 16.81 11.24
C ILE A 417 -8.16 15.32 11.49
N PRO A 418 -8.93 14.40 10.90
CA PRO A 418 -8.70 12.96 11.03
C PRO A 418 -7.35 12.56 10.43
N LYS A 419 -6.71 11.56 11.06
CA LYS A 419 -5.42 11.00 10.62
C LYS A 419 -5.50 10.23 9.30
N TYR A 420 -6.71 9.85 8.89
CA TYR A 420 -7.02 9.18 7.63
C TYR A 420 -7.75 10.14 6.70
N GLN A 421 -7.58 9.93 5.41
CA GLN A 421 -8.31 10.69 4.40
C GLN A 421 -9.84 10.52 4.57
N PRO A 422 -10.64 11.61 4.41
CA PRO A 422 -12.08 11.61 4.72
C PRO A 422 -12.99 11.19 3.55
N PHE A 423 -12.45 10.86 2.38
CA PHE A 423 -13.19 10.60 1.14
C PHE A 423 -13.69 9.15 1.00
N LYS A 424 -13.68 8.34 2.07
CA LYS A 424 -14.10 6.93 2.01
C LYS A 424 -15.61 6.73 1.92
N THR A 425 -16.39 7.67 2.41
CA THR A 425 -17.86 7.60 2.41
C THR A 425 -18.43 8.22 1.14
N ALA A 426 -19.72 8.01 0.91
CA ALA A 426 -20.45 8.76 -0.10
C ALA A 426 -20.28 10.28 0.10
N PRO A 427 -20.21 11.07 -0.98
CA PRO A 427 -20.38 10.64 -2.38
C PRO A 427 -19.11 10.06 -3.05
N TRP A 428 -17.92 10.28 -2.47
CA TRP A 428 -16.65 9.93 -3.13
C TRP A 428 -16.37 8.43 -3.18
N ASN A 429 -16.71 7.69 -2.12
CA ASN A 429 -16.47 6.25 -1.98
C ASN A 429 -15.02 5.86 -2.35
N TYR A 430 -14.05 6.72 -2.04
CA TYR A 430 -12.64 6.50 -2.34
C TYR A 430 -12.01 5.63 -1.26
N LEU A 431 -11.84 4.35 -1.57
CA LEU A 431 -11.31 3.34 -0.64
C LEU A 431 -9.79 3.44 -0.37
N GLY A 432 -9.14 4.53 -0.80
CA GLY A 432 -7.72 4.75 -0.56
C GLY A 432 -7.35 4.71 0.91
N THR A 433 -6.20 4.15 1.23
CA THR A 433 -5.77 3.91 2.62
C THR A 433 -4.82 4.98 3.14
N GLU A 434 -4.79 6.16 2.51
CA GLU A 434 -3.90 7.25 2.91
C GLU A 434 -4.16 7.69 4.35
N SER A 435 -3.08 7.75 5.12
CA SER A 435 -3.05 8.24 6.49
C SER A 435 -1.74 8.95 6.76
N ALA A 436 -1.73 9.86 7.73
CA ALA A 436 -0.52 10.52 8.19
C ALA A 436 -0.43 10.42 9.72
N ALA A 437 0.66 9.85 10.22
CA ALA A 437 0.92 9.76 11.67
C ALA A 437 1.05 11.16 12.29
N THR A 438 1.79 12.04 11.62
CA THR A 438 2.00 13.43 12.01
C THR A 438 1.72 14.35 10.84
N PHE A 439 1.04 15.45 11.12
CA PHE A 439 0.82 16.49 10.12
C PHE A 439 1.90 17.57 10.21
N PRO A 440 2.35 18.14 9.08
CA PRO A 440 3.11 19.40 9.09
C PRO A 440 2.35 20.50 9.83
N ALA A 441 3.06 21.45 10.46
CA ALA A 441 2.42 22.54 11.20
C ALA A 441 1.57 23.46 10.30
N ASN A 442 1.94 23.56 9.02
CA ASN A 442 1.26 24.35 8.01
C ASN A 442 0.24 23.54 7.18
N PHE A 443 -0.11 22.32 7.62
CA PHE A 443 -1.16 21.53 7.00
C PHE A 443 -2.53 22.18 7.21
N VAL A 444 -3.25 22.40 6.12
CA VAL A 444 -4.57 23.02 6.07
C VAL A 444 -5.65 21.94 6.13
N ASP A 445 -5.65 21.03 5.15
CA ASP A 445 -6.65 19.97 5.06
C ASP A 445 -6.31 18.88 4.02
N TRP A 446 -7.06 17.78 4.04
CA TRP A 446 -7.03 16.76 3.00
C TRP A 446 -7.70 17.25 1.70
N VAL A 447 -7.09 16.92 0.56
CA VAL A 447 -7.69 17.06 -0.78
C VAL A 447 -7.59 15.74 -1.54
N MET A 448 -8.61 15.39 -2.32
CA MET A 448 -8.57 14.20 -3.18
C MET A 448 -8.24 14.62 -4.60
N ILE A 449 -7.21 14.00 -5.18
CA ILE A 449 -6.80 14.23 -6.56
C ILE A 449 -7.26 13.04 -7.39
N GLU A 450 -7.94 13.30 -8.50
CA GLU A 450 -8.23 12.31 -9.53
C GLU A 450 -7.33 12.57 -10.74
N LEU A 451 -6.74 11.50 -11.29
CA LEU A 451 -6.21 11.51 -12.64
C LEU A 451 -7.23 10.87 -13.57
N ARG A 452 -7.59 11.57 -14.65
CA ARG A 452 -8.51 11.07 -15.68
C ARG A 452 -7.82 10.91 -17.03
N SER A 453 -8.12 9.84 -17.76
CA SER A 453 -7.59 9.60 -19.12
C SER A 453 -8.31 10.43 -20.18
N ASP A 454 -9.51 10.89 -19.86
CA ASP A 454 -10.32 11.81 -20.65
C ASP A 454 -11.10 12.73 -19.67
N SER A 455 -12.13 13.45 -20.13
CA SER A 455 -12.87 14.37 -19.26
C SER A 455 -13.68 13.70 -18.15
N ALA A 456 -13.95 12.39 -18.22
CA ALA A 456 -14.84 11.66 -17.31
C ALA A 456 -14.19 10.42 -16.66
N THR A 457 -13.33 9.70 -17.38
CA THR A 457 -12.81 8.40 -16.95
C THR A 457 -11.68 8.56 -15.93
N VAL A 458 -11.99 8.35 -14.65
CA VAL A 458 -11.00 8.30 -13.56
C VAL A 458 -10.16 7.03 -13.67
N VAL A 459 -8.84 7.18 -13.79
CA VAL A 459 -7.88 6.08 -13.83
C VAL A 459 -7.07 5.94 -12.54
N SER A 460 -7.02 6.98 -11.72
CA SER A 460 -6.41 6.91 -10.39
C SER A 460 -6.96 8.00 -9.47
N ARG A 461 -6.91 7.72 -8.18
CA ARG A 461 -7.23 8.67 -7.11
C ARG A 461 -6.12 8.63 -6.08
N ARG A 462 -5.87 9.76 -5.43
CA ARG A 462 -4.95 9.88 -4.30
C ARG A 462 -5.36 11.02 -3.39
N ALA A 463 -5.42 10.77 -2.09
CA ALA A 463 -5.57 11.84 -1.11
C ALA A 463 -4.21 12.46 -0.78
N GLY A 464 -4.15 13.79 -0.76
CA GLY A 464 -2.97 14.58 -0.47
C GLY A 464 -3.17 15.56 0.68
N LEU A 465 -2.07 16.05 1.23
CA LEU A 465 -2.05 17.06 2.26
C LEU A 465 -1.93 18.45 1.63
N LEU A 466 -2.95 19.29 1.74
CA LEU A 466 -2.90 20.69 1.33
C LEU A 466 -2.18 21.52 2.40
N LEU A 467 -1.18 22.31 1.99
CA LEU A 467 -0.44 23.20 2.87
C LEU A 467 -0.90 24.65 2.75
N SER A 468 -0.53 25.46 3.73
CA SER A 468 -0.91 26.88 3.82
C SER A 468 -0.51 27.70 2.60
N ASP A 469 0.55 27.33 1.88
CA ASP A 469 1.03 28.04 0.69
C ASP A 469 0.36 27.55 -0.62
N GLY A 470 -0.63 26.67 -0.49
CA GLY A 470 -1.39 26.05 -1.58
C GLY A 470 -0.73 24.82 -2.18
N SER A 471 0.50 24.45 -1.79
CA SER A 471 1.12 23.22 -2.27
C SER A 471 0.36 22.00 -1.74
N VAL A 472 0.26 20.96 -2.57
CA VAL A 472 -0.27 19.65 -2.16
C VAL A 472 0.86 18.64 -2.19
N ILE A 473 1.04 17.96 -1.06
CA ILE A 473 2.10 16.97 -0.86
C ILE A 473 1.50 15.61 -0.49
N ASP A 474 2.32 14.58 -0.58
CA ASP A 474 1.97 13.22 -0.17
C ASP A 474 1.95 13.06 1.36
N THR A 475 1.46 11.91 1.84
CA THR A 475 1.26 11.62 3.26
C THR A 475 2.54 11.48 4.07
N ASP A 476 3.71 11.44 3.42
CA ASP A 476 5.01 11.47 4.08
C ASP A 476 5.39 12.87 4.60
N GLY A 477 4.57 13.88 4.28
CA GLY A 477 4.75 15.24 4.76
C GLY A 477 5.78 16.07 4.00
N SER A 478 6.31 15.59 2.86
CA SER A 478 7.22 16.41 2.04
C SER A 478 7.28 16.09 0.54
N SER A 479 6.94 14.87 0.12
CA SER A 479 7.08 14.45 -1.27
C SER A 479 5.94 14.98 -2.16
N PRO A 480 6.17 15.10 -3.48
CA PRO A 480 5.10 15.28 -4.45
C PRO A 480 4.12 14.10 -4.39
N LEU A 481 2.88 14.31 -4.86
CA LEU A 481 1.90 13.24 -4.98
C LEU A 481 2.41 12.14 -5.92
N ALA A 482 2.45 10.90 -5.43
CA ALA A 482 2.90 9.74 -6.19
C ALA A 482 1.73 8.85 -6.65
N PHE A 483 1.48 8.80 -7.96
CA PHE A 483 0.50 7.91 -8.56
C PHE A 483 1.19 6.65 -9.11
N LYS A 484 0.95 5.51 -8.45
CA LYS A 484 1.55 4.21 -8.78
C LYS A 484 0.70 3.45 -9.81
N GLY A 485 1.31 2.52 -10.54
CA GLY A 485 0.61 1.59 -11.44
C GLY A 485 0.08 2.22 -12.73
N LEU A 486 0.38 3.49 -13.00
CA LEU A 486 0.02 4.17 -14.24
C LEU A 486 1.17 4.19 -15.24
N SER A 487 0.84 4.34 -16.52
CA SER A 487 1.80 4.53 -17.61
C SER A 487 2.09 6.02 -17.84
N ASP A 488 3.20 6.32 -18.51
CA ASP A 488 3.44 7.68 -19.05
C ASP A 488 2.27 8.11 -19.92
N GLY A 489 1.84 9.35 -19.82
CA GLY A 489 0.66 9.80 -20.55
C GLY A 489 0.21 11.22 -20.22
N ASN A 490 -0.89 11.61 -20.87
CA ASN A 490 -1.56 12.88 -20.64
C ASN A 490 -2.81 12.64 -19.81
N TYR A 491 -2.95 13.36 -18.70
CA TYR A 491 -4.03 13.17 -17.74
C TYR A 491 -4.69 14.49 -17.39
N TYR A 492 -6.02 14.51 -17.30
CA TYR A 492 -6.69 15.60 -16.61
C TYR A 492 -6.50 15.43 -15.11
N VAL A 493 -6.18 16.51 -14.42
CA VAL A 493 -5.99 16.55 -12.97
C VAL A 493 -7.22 17.19 -12.34
N VAL A 494 -7.97 16.44 -11.53
CA VAL A 494 -9.12 16.95 -10.78
C VAL A 494 -8.73 17.10 -9.32
N VAL A 495 -9.14 18.20 -8.70
CA VAL A 495 -9.03 18.43 -7.26
C VAL A 495 -10.42 18.49 -6.68
N ARG A 496 -10.67 17.61 -5.70
CA ARG A 496 -11.89 17.58 -4.90
C ARG A 496 -11.54 17.87 -3.44
N HIS A 497 -12.46 18.55 -2.78
CA HIS A 497 -12.37 18.86 -1.36
C HIS A 497 -13.75 18.64 -0.74
N ARG A 498 -13.81 18.49 0.58
CA ARG A 498 -15.03 18.09 1.30
C ARG A 498 -16.14 19.14 1.28
N ASN A 499 -15.81 20.42 1.04
CA ASN A 499 -16.79 21.50 1.08
C ASN A 499 -16.53 22.65 0.07
N HIS A 500 -15.75 22.37 -0.97
CA HIS A 500 -15.43 23.33 -2.03
C HIS A 500 -15.73 22.72 -3.40
N LEU A 501 -16.23 23.55 -4.32
CA LEU A 501 -16.52 23.12 -5.70
C LEU A 501 -15.27 22.50 -6.34
N PRO A 502 -15.37 21.30 -6.91
CA PRO A 502 -14.23 20.63 -7.52
C PRO A 502 -13.75 21.37 -8.77
N ILE A 503 -12.46 21.29 -9.06
CA ILE A 503 -11.84 21.89 -10.25
C ILE A 503 -11.05 20.85 -11.03
N MET A 504 -11.00 20.99 -12.36
CA MET A 504 -10.22 20.11 -13.25
C MET A 504 -9.28 20.95 -14.10
N SER A 505 -8.09 20.44 -14.40
CA SER A 505 -7.16 21.10 -15.32
C SER A 505 -7.84 21.39 -16.67
N ALA A 506 -7.64 22.59 -17.21
CA ALA A 506 -8.30 23.00 -18.46
C ALA A 506 -7.88 22.13 -19.65
N ASN A 507 -6.64 21.62 -19.61
CA ASN A 507 -6.07 20.71 -20.59
C ASN A 507 -5.40 19.52 -19.87
N PRO A 508 -5.17 18.40 -20.58
CA PRO A 508 -4.38 17.30 -20.05
C PRO A 508 -2.95 17.74 -19.70
N VAL A 509 -2.44 17.27 -18.56
CA VAL A 509 -1.07 17.45 -18.08
C VAL A 509 -0.26 16.20 -18.45
N THR A 510 0.88 16.39 -19.11
CA THR A 510 1.80 15.29 -19.42
C THR A 510 2.55 14.86 -18.17
N LEU A 511 2.36 13.62 -17.75
CA LEU A 511 3.04 13.01 -16.62
C LEU A 511 3.95 11.89 -17.11
N LEU A 512 5.19 11.88 -16.61
CA LEU A 512 6.21 10.89 -16.93
C LEU A 512 6.72 10.25 -15.64
N LYS A 513 6.90 8.93 -15.64
CA LYS A 513 7.44 8.18 -14.51
C LYS A 513 8.79 8.74 -14.08
N GLY A 514 9.00 8.81 -12.76
CA GLY A 514 10.26 9.30 -12.17
C GLY A 514 10.50 10.81 -12.35
N THR A 515 9.64 11.53 -13.08
CA THR A 515 9.76 12.97 -13.28
C THR A 515 8.68 13.71 -12.49
N SER A 516 9.12 14.64 -11.65
CA SER A 516 8.23 15.57 -10.96
C SER A 516 7.70 16.63 -11.93
N VAL A 517 6.39 16.64 -12.14
CA VAL A 517 5.70 17.62 -12.99
C VAL A 517 4.90 18.58 -12.12
N SER A 518 4.94 19.89 -12.42
CA SER A 518 4.20 20.90 -11.67
C SER A 518 2.93 21.35 -12.39
N TYR A 519 1.85 21.55 -11.63
CA TYR A 519 0.61 22.15 -12.11
C TYR A 519 0.03 23.11 -11.06
N ASP A 520 -0.23 24.36 -11.46
CA ASP A 520 -0.63 25.44 -10.55
C ASP A 520 -1.94 26.09 -11.02
N PHE A 521 -3.02 25.74 -10.33
CA PHE A 521 -4.36 26.28 -10.58
C PHE A 521 -4.48 27.77 -10.23
N SER A 522 -3.64 28.26 -9.30
CA SER A 522 -3.83 29.57 -8.70
C SER A 522 -3.44 30.75 -9.58
N THR A 523 -2.87 30.50 -10.76
CA THR A 523 -2.27 31.53 -11.63
C THR A 523 -3.25 32.19 -12.59
N SER A 524 -4.34 31.51 -12.97
CA SER A 524 -5.35 32.05 -13.90
C SER A 524 -6.64 31.22 -13.91
N GLN A 525 -7.79 31.85 -14.17
CA GLN A 525 -9.05 31.13 -14.48
C GLN A 525 -8.87 30.06 -15.57
N THR A 526 -8.00 30.31 -16.56
CA THR A 526 -7.78 29.41 -17.68
C THR A 526 -6.99 28.15 -17.34
N GLN A 527 -6.51 28.03 -16.09
CA GLN A 527 -5.94 26.78 -15.59
C GLN A 527 -7.02 25.75 -15.29
N ALA A 528 -8.25 26.17 -14.93
CA ALA A 528 -9.33 25.22 -14.70
C ALA A 528 -10.29 25.14 -15.90
N TYR A 529 -10.87 23.96 -16.09
CA TYR A 529 -11.89 23.69 -17.10
C TYR A 529 -13.21 24.36 -16.70
N GLY A 530 -13.82 25.10 -17.63
CA GLY A 530 -15.12 25.74 -17.44
C GLY A 530 -15.11 27.25 -17.69
N THR A 531 -16.21 27.91 -17.31
CA THR A 531 -16.34 29.37 -17.38
C THR A 531 -16.36 29.95 -15.97
N ASN A 532 -15.38 30.80 -15.64
CA ASN A 532 -15.11 31.25 -14.27
C ASN A 532 -15.07 30.09 -13.26
N PRO A 533 -14.27 29.04 -13.52
CA PRO A 533 -14.28 27.81 -12.73
C PRO A 533 -13.71 27.97 -11.30
N MET A 534 -13.10 29.11 -10.98
CA MET A 534 -12.46 29.36 -9.69
C MET A 534 -12.85 30.73 -9.13
N LYS A 535 -12.78 30.89 -7.81
CA LYS A 535 -12.94 32.16 -7.12
C LYS A 535 -11.70 33.03 -7.29
N VAL A 536 -11.89 34.33 -7.52
CA VAL A 536 -10.82 35.33 -7.42
C VAL A 536 -10.59 35.66 -5.94
N LEU A 537 -9.45 35.26 -5.39
CA LEU A 537 -9.11 35.43 -3.97
C LEU A 537 -8.24 36.67 -3.70
N GLY A 538 -7.56 37.16 -4.74
CA GLY A 538 -6.71 38.33 -4.68
C GLY A 538 -6.17 38.71 -6.05
N GLU A 539 -5.24 39.65 -6.09
CA GLU A 539 -4.60 40.04 -7.35
C GLU A 539 -3.81 38.86 -7.92
N ASN A 540 -4.31 38.30 -9.03
CA ASN A 540 -3.75 37.12 -9.71
C ASN A 540 -3.69 35.85 -8.85
N ILE A 541 -4.59 35.68 -7.87
CA ILE A 541 -4.71 34.44 -7.09
C ILE A 541 -6.13 33.91 -7.21
N PHE A 542 -6.23 32.65 -7.64
CA PHE A 542 -7.47 31.92 -7.84
C PHE A 542 -7.52 30.69 -6.93
N GLY A 543 -8.73 30.29 -6.51
CA GLY A 543 -8.95 29.10 -5.69
C GLY A 543 -10.32 28.48 -5.88
N MET A 544 -10.55 27.34 -5.26
CA MET A 544 -11.84 26.65 -5.28
C MET A 544 -12.88 27.48 -4.50
N TYR A 545 -14.09 27.56 -5.04
CA TYR A 545 -15.22 28.21 -4.35
C TYR A 545 -15.59 27.41 -3.10
N SER A 546 -15.77 28.09 -1.98
CA SER A 546 -16.29 27.46 -0.76
C SER A 546 -17.82 27.36 -0.78
N ALA A 547 -18.38 26.52 0.08
CA ALA A 547 -19.82 26.34 0.35
C ALA A 547 -20.58 25.32 -0.53
N ASP A 548 -19.88 24.37 -1.14
CA ASP A 548 -20.49 23.15 -1.71
C ASP A 548 -20.43 22.05 -0.66
N GLY A 549 -21.36 22.08 0.30
CA GLY A 549 -21.32 21.20 1.48
C GLY A 549 -21.83 19.79 1.20
N ASN A 550 -22.63 19.60 0.15
CA ASN A 550 -23.18 18.30 -0.23
C ASN A 550 -22.37 17.60 -1.36
N ASP A 551 -21.37 18.27 -1.94
CA ASP A 551 -20.57 17.83 -3.10
C ASP A 551 -21.44 17.44 -4.30
N ASP A 552 -22.54 18.15 -4.51
CA ASP A 552 -23.41 17.98 -5.69
C ASP A 552 -22.95 18.80 -6.91
N GLY A 553 -21.90 19.59 -6.73
CA GLY A 553 -21.29 20.40 -7.79
C GLY A 553 -21.94 21.77 -7.97
N GLY A 554 -22.82 22.20 -7.07
CA GLY A 554 -23.40 23.53 -7.04
C GLY A 554 -23.45 24.13 -5.64
N ILE A 555 -23.63 25.44 -5.56
CA ILE A 555 -23.83 26.15 -4.29
C ILE A 555 -25.24 26.72 -4.27
N TYR A 556 -26.18 25.95 -3.71
CA TYR A 556 -27.61 26.18 -3.82
C TYR A 556 -28.33 26.09 -2.46
N GLY A 557 -29.67 26.02 -2.48
CA GLY A 557 -30.47 26.07 -1.26
C GLY A 557 -30.23 24.89 -0.33
N GLU A 558 -29.80 23.75 -0.87
CA GLU A 558 -29.44 22.53 -0.18
C GLU A 558 -28.25 22.74 0.76
N ASP A 559 -27.22 23.46 0.33
CA ASP A 559 -26.05 23.82 1.15
C ASP A 559 -26.45 24.71 2.32
N TYR A 560 -27.35 25.66 2.09
CA TYR A 560 -27.91 26.49 3.17
C TYR A 560 -28.69 25.67 4.19
N ILE A 561 -29.45 24.65 3.75
CA ILE A 561 -30.19 23.77 4.65
C ILE A 561 -29.21 22.97 5.54
N LEU A 562 -28.11 22.48 4.97
CA LEU A 562 -27.04 21.82 5.73
C LEU A 562 -26.45 22.76 6.78
N TYR A 563 -26.01 23.95 6.35
CA TYR A 563 -25.50 24.98 7.25
C TYR A 563 -26.48 25.32 8.38
N GLN A 564 -27.75 25.55 8.05
CA GLN A 564 -28.77 25.93 9.02
C GLN A 564 -29.00 24.84 10.06
N ALA A 565 -28.96 23.57 9.66
CA ALA A 565 -29.12 22.43 10.56
C ALA A 565 -27.96 22.27 11.55
N SER A 566 -26.76 22.70 11.16
CA SER A 566 -25.51 22.51 11.91
C SER A 566 -25.03 23.80 12.62
N GLN A 567 -25.82 24.88 12.64
CA GLN A 567 -25.43 26.14 13.30
C GLN A 567 -25.06 25.96 14.77
N GLY A 568 -23.88 26.45 15.14
CA GLY A 568 -23.34 26.38 16.50
C GLY A 568 -22.63 25.06 16.82
N GLU A 569 -22.52 24.15 15.85
CA GLU A 569 -21.75 22.92 16.03
C GLU A 569 -20.26 23.17 15.72
N GLU A 570 -19.39 22.47 16.44
CA GLU A 570 -17.93 22.56 16.32
C GLU A 570 -17.35 21.24 15.78
N GLY A 571 -16.14 21.31 15.21
CA GLY A 571 -15.37 20.14 14.76
C GLY A 571 -15.01 20.15 13.27
N TYR A 572 -14.56 19.01 12.77
CA TYR A 572 -14.23 18.82 11.36
C TYR A 572 -15.50 18.52 10.54
N ARG A 573 -16.19 19.57 10.11
CA ARG A 573 -17.56 19.49 9.56
C ARG A 573 -17.67 20.00 8.14
N ILE A 574 -18.43 19.34 7.27
CA ILE A 574 -18.62 19.77 5.88
C ILE A 574 -19.23 21.18 5.76
N GLU A 575 -20.02 21.60 6.76
CA GLU A 575 -20.68 22.91 6.81
C GLU A 575 -19.79 24.04 7.33
N ASP A 576 -18.60 23.73 7.84
CA ASP A 576 -17.57 24.69 8.23
C ASP A 576 -16.82 25.17 6.96
N TYR A 577 -17.49 26.06 6.23
CA TYR A 577 -17.07 26.60 4.94
C TYR A 577 -15.86 27.53 5.05
N ASN A 578 -15.64 28.17 6.19
CA ASN A 578 -14.45 28.99 6.43
C ASN A 578 -13.26 28.18 6.99
N MET A 579 -13.51 26.94 7.43
CA MET A 579 -12.54 25.99 7.96
C MET A 579 -11.87 26.46 9.25
N ASP A 580 -12.63 27.08 10.16
CA ASP A 580 -12.17 27.58 11.45
C ASP A 580 -12.48 26.67 12.65
N GLY A 581 -13.22 25.59 12.41
CA GLY A 581 -13.60 24.59 13.41
C GLY A 581 -14.98 24.78 14.00
N GLY A 582 -15.79 25.73 13.52
CA GLY A 582 -17.19 25.86 13.92
C GLY A 582 -18.10 26.37 12.80
N VAL A 583 -19.38 26.02 12.89
CA VAL A 583 -20.40 26.40 11.91
C VAL A 583 -21.14 27.64 12.41
N TYR A 584 -20.69 28.82 11.99
CA TYR A 584 -21.11 30.12 12.52
C TYR A 584 -21.54 31.10 11.43
N GLY A 585 -21.75 32.38 11.79
CA GLY A 585 -22.27 33.39 10.87
C GLY A 585 -21.34 33.66 9.68
N GLU A 586 -20.05 33.41 9.86
CA GLU A 586 -18.98 33.55 8.90
C GLU A 586 -19.12 32.57 7.72
N ASP A 587 -19.55 31.33 7.97
CA ASP A 587 -19.82 30.33 6.93
C ASP A 587 -21.00 30.73 6.05
N TYR A 588 -22.05 31.28 6.68
CA TYR A 588 -23.20 31.80 5.94
C TYR A 588 -22.82 32.92 4.98
N ILE A 589 -21.88 33.78 5.37
CA ILE A 589 -21.38 34.84 4.49
C ILE A 589 -20.71 34.24 3.25
N LEU A 590 -19.92 33.19 3.39
CA LEU A 590 -19.29 32.49 2.26
C LEU A 590 -20.33 31.86 1.33
N TYR A 591 -21.32 31.15 1.90
CA TYR A 591 -22.45 30.64 1.13
C TYR A 591 -23.15 31.75 0.33
N GLN A 592 -23.50 32.87 0.97
CA GLN A 592 -24.20 33.97 0.31
C GLN A 592 -23.37 34.59 -0.82
N LEU A 593 -22.05 34.69 -0.65
CA LEU A 593 -21.15 35.27 -1.67
C LEU A 593 -21.00 34.38 -2.90
N ASN A 594 -21.20 33.07 -2.75
CA ASN A 594 -20.97 32.08 -3.79
C ASN A 594 -22.24 31.44 -4.33
N GLN A 595 -23.40 31.78 -3.77
CA GLN A 595 -24.69 31.24 -4.19
C GLN A 595 -24.87 31.33 -5.71
N GLY A 596 -25.17 30.19 -6.33
CA GLY A 596 -25.35 30.05 -7.78
C GLY A 596 -24.07 29.76 -8.56
N ALA A 597 -22.91 29.67 -7.91
CA ALA A 597 -21.72 29.09 -8.53
C ALA A 597 -21.88 27.57 -8.67
N GLU A 598 -21.29 27.02 -9.71
CA GLU A 598 -21.35 25.60 -10.05
C GLU A 598 -20.03 25.15 -10.70
N THR A 599 -19.68 23.88 -10.51
CA THR A 599 -18.53 23.29 -11.18
C THR A 599 -18.89 22.84 -12.60
N TRP A 600 -17.90 22.91 -13.48
CA TRP A 600 -18.00 22.35 -14.84
C TRP A 600 -17.31 20.99 -14.95
N VAL A 601 -16.76 20.47 -13.85
CA VAL A 601 -16.12 19.15 -13.83
C VAL A 601 -17.17 18.09 -14.15
N PRO A 602 -17.01 17.31 -15.23
CA PRO A 602 -18.00 16.31 -15.66
C PRO A 602 -18.12 15.11 -14.73
#